data_AF-A0A182QEQ2-F1
#
_entry.id   AF-A0A182QEQ2-F1
#
_cell.length_a   1.000
_cell.length_b   1.000
_cell.length_c   1.000
_cell.angle_alpha   90.00
_cell.angle_beta   90.00
_cell.angle_gamma   90.00
#
_symmetry.space_group_name_H-M   'P 1'
#
loop_
_entity.id
_entity.type
_entity.pdbx_description
1 polymer ?
#
loop_
_entity_poly.entity_id
_entity_poly.type
_entity_poly.pdbx_seq_one_letter_code
_entity_poly.pdbx_strand_id
1 'polypeptide(L)'
;MWLKSSIAAICVLLGLFQRVVCDFGDQAKILASSGHIIFESAQDKNITFHLKGRGHLNIASVNVGETLRTLSKILIESRPVTDSQAFMPGGSVADQVQLLATYVSGPYGLIKRVEALEQQ
;
A
#
# COMPACT_ATOMS: atom_id res chain seq x y z
N MET A 1 -32.92 -38.53 30.53
CA MET A 1 -31.59 -38.65 29.87
C MET A 1 -31.53 -38.02 28.48
N TRP A 2 -32.61 -38.05 27.69
CA TRP A 2 -32.66 -37.46 26.34
C TRP A 2 -32.43 -35.93 26.29
N LEU A 3 -33.04 -35.15 27.18
CA LEU A 3 -32.92 -33.68 27.16
C LEU A 3 -31.46 -33.18 27.29
N LYS A 4 -30.64 -33.86 28.12
CA LYS A 4 -29.23 -33.51 28.33
C LYS A 4 -28.38 -33.80 27.08
N SER A 5 -28.72 -34.86 26.34
CA SER A 5 -28.03 -35.23 25.10
C SER A 5 -28.36 -34.28 23.95
N SER A 6 -29.63 -33.84 23.85
CA SER A 6 -30.06 -32.85 22.86
C SER A 6 -29.43 -31.47 23.08
N ILE A 7 -29.29 -31.03 24.34
CA ILE A 7 -28.62 -29.76 24.67
C ILE A 7 -27.14 -29.82 24.30
N ALA A 8 -26.45 -30.93 24.60
CA ALA A 8 -25.05 -31.11 24.21
C ALA A 8 -24.85 -31.06 22.68
N ALA A 9 -25.75 -31.69 21.92
CA ALA A 9 -25.70 -31.65 20.45
C ALA A 9 -25.91 -30.23 19.91
N ILE A 10 -26.83 -29.45 20.50
CA ILE A 10 -27.07 -28.05 20.13
C ILE A 10 -25.85 -27.18 20.47
N CYS A 11 -25.21 -27.38 21.61
CA CYS A 11 -23.99 -26.65 21.98
C CYS A 11 -22.81 -26.97 21.04
N VAL A 12 -22.66 -28.23 20.61
CA VAL A 12 -21.63 -28.61 19.63
C VAL A 12 -21.90 -27.98 18.27
N LEU A 13 -23.16 -27.97 17.82
CA LEU A 13 -23.54 -27.31 16.57
C LEU A 13 -23.28 -25.79 16.65
N LEU A 14 -23.68 -25.12 17.74
CA LEU A 14 -23.39 -23.70 17.97
C LEU A 14 -21.89 -23.40 17.99
N GLY A 15 -21.08 -24.25 18.62
CA GLY A 15 -19.62 -24.11 18.63
C GLY A 15 -18.99 -24.29 17.24
N LEU A 16 -19.51 -25.21 16.43
CA LEU A 16 -19.08 -25.41 15.04
C LEU A 16 -19.51 -24.23 14.16
N PHE A 17 -20.74 -23.72 14.31
CA PHE A 17 -21.21 -22.54 13.56
C PHE A 17 -20.42 -21.28 13.93
N GLN A 18 -20.09 -21.06 15.20
CA GLN A 18 -19.24 -19.92 15.57
C GLN A 18 -17.81 -20.02 15.00
N ARG A 19 -17.24 -21.23 14.93
CA ARG A 19 -15.93 -21.46 14.27
C ARG A 19 -15.96 -21.26 12.76
N VAL A 20 -17.12 -21.39 12.11
CA VAL A 20 -17.27 -21.15 10.66
C VAL A 20 -17.51 -19.66 10.37
N VAL A 21 -18.03 -18.89 11.34
CA VAL A 21 -18.36 -17.46 11.17
C VAL A 21 -17.20 -16.52 11.55
N CYS A 22 -16.27 -16.94 12.41
CA CYS A 22 -15.00 -16.26 12.66
C CYS A 22 -13.92 -16.95 11.83
N ASP A 23 -13.40 -16.45 10.71
CA ASP A 23 -12.66 -15.21 10.56
C ASP A 23 -12.44 -14.96 9.06
N PHE A 24 -13.46 -14.41 8.40
CA PHE A 24 -13.31 -13.88 7.03
C PHE A 24 -12.75 -12.45 7.04
N GLY A 25 -12.43 -11.91 8.23
CA GLY A 25 -11.84 -10.58 8.38
C GLY A 25 -10.46 -10.53 7.75
N ASP A 26 -9.65 -11.56 8.05
CA ASP A 26 -8.27 -11.70 7.58
C ASP A 26 -8.14 -12.44 6.23
N GLN A 27 -8.94 -12.05 5.24
CA GLN A 27 -8.87 -12.62 3.89
C GLN A 27 -8.72 -11.52 2.84
N ALA A 28 -8.02 -11.86 1.76
CA ALA A 28 -7.92 -10.98 0.62
C ALA A 28 -9.29 -10.79 -0.03
N LYS A 29 -9.66 -9.53 -0.31
CA LYS A 29 -10.99 -9.17 -0.80
C LYS A 29 -10.94 -7.99 -1.76
N ILE A 30 -11.92 -7.95 -2.66
CA ILE A 30 -12.16 -6.84 -3.58
C ILE A 30 -13.50 -6.25 -3.19
N LEU A 31 -13.50 -4.98 -2.82
CA LEU A 31 -14.67 -4.28 -2.31
C LEU A 31 -14.97 -3.06 -3.17
N ALA A 32 -16.24 -2.67 -3.23
CA ALA A 32 -16.66 -1.41 -3.83
C ALA A 32 -17.35 -0.55 -2.76
N SER A 33 -16.82 0.65 -2.50
CA SER A 33 -17.37 1.56 -1.50
C SER A 33 -17.23 3.01 -1.96
N SER A 34 -18.31 3.79 -1.89
CA SER A 34 -18.34 5.21 -2.30
C SER A 34 -17.80 5.46 -3.72
N GLY A 35 -18.02 4.53 -4.65
CA GLY A 35 -17.51 4.61 -6.02
C GLY A 35 -16.03 4.20 -6.20
N HIS A 36 -15.34 3.83 -5.11
CA HIS A 36 -13.98 3.30 -5.15
C HIS A 36 -13.97 1.78 -5.21
N ILE A 37 -13.05 1.22 -6.00
CA ILE A 37 -12.69 -0.20 -5.95
C ILE A 37 -11.46 -0.34 -5.04
N ILE A 38 -11.59 -1.17 -4.01
CA ILE A 38 -10.56 -1.37 -2.98
C ILE A 38 -10.10 -2.83 -3.06
N PHE A 39 -8.80 -3.03 -3.25
CA PHE A 39 -8.15 -4.32 -3.12
C PHE A 39 -7.51 -4.37 -1.74
N GLU A 40 -7.94 -5.30 -0.90
CA GLU A 40 -7.41 -5.49 0.46
C GLU A 40 -6.75 -6.87 0.54
N SER A 41 -5.53 -6.93 1.07
CA SER A 41 -4.85 -8.18 1.39
C SER A 41 -5.11 -8.59 2.84
N ALA A 42 -5.01 -9.89 3.11
CA ALA A 42 -4.90 -10.37 4.48
C ALA A 42 -3.66 -9.78 5.17
N GLN A 43 -3.68 -9.76 6.50
CA GLN A 43 -2.58 -9.38 7.37
C GLN A 43 -1.31 -10.15 6.97
N ASP A 44 -0.20 -9.42 6.89
CA ASP A 44 1.12 -9.93 6.49
C ASP A 44 1.15 -10.60 5.10
N LYS A 45 0.17 -10.30 4.21
CA LYS A 45 0.16 -10.72 2.81
C LYS A 45 0.26 -9.53 1.87
N ASN A 46 0.82 -9.78 0.69
CA ASN A 46 0.97 -8.77 -0.37
C ASN A 46 -0.09 -8.93 -1.45
N ILE A 47 -0.46 -7.82 -2.10
CA ILE A 47 -1.15 -7.83 -3.39
C ILE A 47 -0.07 -7.93 -4.48
N THR A 48 -0.10 -9.02 -5.26
CA THR A 48 0.91 -9.29 -6.29
C THR A 48 0.29 -9.25 -7.68
N PHE A 49 0.87 -8.44 -8.57
CA PHE A 49 0.48 -8.38 -9.98
C PHE A 49 1.48 -9.15 -10.84
N HIS A 50 1.07 -10.28 -11.40
CA HIS A 50 1.89 -11.05 -12.33
C HIS A 50 1.62 -10.62 -13.78
N LEU A 51 2.62 -10.03 -14.42
CA LEU A 51 2.57 -9.63 -15.83
C LEU A 51 3.15 -10.75 -16.70
N LYS A 52 2.46 -11.13 -17.79
CA LYS A 52 2.93 -12.12 -18.75
C LYS A 52 3.47 -11.44 -20.01
N GLY A 53 4.64 -11.88 -20.50
CA GLY A 53 5.23 -11.39 -21.75
C GLY A 53 5.50 -9.88 -21.71
N ARG A 54 4.89 -9.12 -22.63
CA ARG A 54 4.98 -7.65 -22.72
C ARG A 54 3.83 -6.95 -21.98
N GLY A 55 3.28 -7.56 -20.94
CA GLY A 55 2.22 -6.95 -20.13
C GLY A 55 2.70 -5.65 -19.46
N HIS A 56 1.79 -4.68 -19.33
CA HIS A 56 2.06 -3.39 -18.71
C HIS A 56 1.11 -3.18 -17.53
N LEU A 57 1.65 -2.63 -16.43
CA LEU A 57 0.85 -2.15 -15.31
C LEU A 57 0.81 -0.63 -15.37
N ASN A 58 -0.38 -0.09 -15.58
CA ASN A 58 -0.62 1.35 -15.66
C ASN A 58 -1.47 1.82 -14.49
N ILE A 59 -1.13 2.97 -13.92
CA ILE A 59 -1.95 3.69 -12.95
C ILE A 59 -2.38 4.98 -13.64
N ALA A 60 -3.69 5.09 -13.94
CA ALA A 60 -4.21 6.09 -14.87
C ALA A 60 -3.43 6.07 -16.21
N SER A 61 -2.84 7.19 -16.61
CA SER A 61 -2.05 7.32 -17.84
C SER A 61 -0.55 7.02 -17.67
N VAL A 62 -0.11 6.57 -16.48
CA VAL A 62 1.30 6.38 -16.16
C VAL A 62 1.67 4.90 -16.14
N ASN A 63 2.72 4.53 -16.86
CA ASN A 63 3.29 3.18 -16.85
C ASN A 63 4.22 3.01 -15.64
N VAL A 64 3.88 2.07 -14.76
CA VAL A 64 4.65 1.82 -13.52
C VAL A 64 6.04 1.28 -13.84
N GLY A 65 6.16 0.41 -14.84
CA GLY A 65 7.44 -0.17 -15.24
C GLY A 65 8.42 0.86 -15.82
N GLU A 66 7.92 1.79 -16.63
CA GLU A 66 8.72 2.91 -17.15
C GLU A 66 9.14 3.86 -16.03
N THR A 67 8.23 4.16 -15.11
CA THR A 67 8.52 5.01 -13.94
C THR A 67 9.62 4.40 -13.08
N LEU A 68 9.52 3.10 -12.76
CA LEU A 68 10.56 2.38 -12.00
C LEU A 68 11.90 2.35 -12.73
N ARG A 69 11.91 2.20 -14.07
CA ARG A 69 13.14 2.25 -14.88
C ARG A 69 13.76 3.65 -14.87
N THR A 70 12.96 4.71 -14.93
CA THR A 70 13.45 6.08 -14.86
C THR A 70 14.05 6.37 -13.48
N LEU A 71 13.37 5.97 -12.41
CA LEU A 71 13.87 6.11 -11.04
C LEU A 71 15.16 5.32 -10.81
N SER A 72 15.27 4.10 -11.35
CA SER A 72 16.49 3.31 -11.20
C SER A 72 17.68 3.94 -11.91
N LYS A 73 17.49 4.54 -13.09
CA LYS A 73 18.55 5.29 -13.78
C LYS A 73 19.03 6.47 -12.96
N ILE A 74 18.10 7.27 -12.43
CA ILE A 74 18.44 8.43 -11.59
C ILE A 74 19.25 7.97 -10.37
N LEU A 75 18.83 6.92 -9.66
CA LEU A 75 19.54 6.44 -8.47
C LEU A 75 20.95 5.91 -8.76
N ILE A 76 21.15 5.30 -9.94
CA ILE A 76 22.45 4.77 -10.36
C ILE A 76 23.35 5.92 -10.84
N GLU A 77 22.80 6.87 -11.60
CA GLU A 77 23.50 8.04 -12.14
C GLU A 77 23.76 9.13 -11.09
N SER A 78 22.98 9.16 -10.01
CA SER A 78 23.21 10.05 -8.85
C SER A 78 24.22 9.50 -7.85
N ARG A 79 24.83 8.32 -8.10
CA ARG A 79 25.98 7.86 -7.33
C ARG A 79 27.18 8.68 -7.81
N PRO A 80 27.80 9.53 -6.97
CA PRO A 80 28.86 10.40 -7.42
C PRO A 80 30.06 9.52 -7.82
N VAL A 81 30.27 9.39 -9.14
CA VAL A 81 31.61 9.17 -9.66
C VAL A 81 32.37 10.43 -9.30
N THR A 82 33.45 10.23 -8.54
CA THR A 82 34.35 11.26 -8.09
C THR A 82 34.71 12.21 -9.23
N ASP A 83 34.70 13.49 -8.88
CA ASP A 83 35.22 14.64 -9.61
C ASP A 83 34.51 15.06 -10.90
N SER A 84 33.86 16.22 -10.76
CA SER A 84 33.56 17.19 -11.84
C SER A 84 32.27 16.96 -12.62
N GLN A 85 31.14 17.43 -12.09
CA GLN A 85 30.33 18.40 -12.84
C GLN A 85 29.33 19.15 -11.97
N ALA A 86 29.39 20.47 -12.10
CA ALA A 86 28.63 21.44 -11.35
C ALA A 86 27.19 21.58 -11.89
N PHE A 87 26.21 21.27 -11.04
CA PHE A 87 24.94 21.97 -10.97
C PHE A 87 24.92 22.67 -9.59
N MET A 88 25.40 23.92 -9.53
CA MET A 88 25.53 24.72 -8.29
C MET A 88 24.25 25.56 -8.01
N PRO A 89 24.01 26.12 -6.79
CA PRO A 89 24.83 26.10 -5.57
C PRO A 89 24.10 25.63 -4.28
N GLY A 90 24.80 24.87 -3.44
CA GLY A 90 24.73 25.05 -1.97
C GLY A 90 23.78 24.20 -1.11
N GLY A 91 22.99 23.26 -1.64
CA GLY A 91 22.11 22.41 -0.83
C GLY A 91 22.67 21.01 -0.61
N SER A 92 22.66 20.52 0.63
CA SER A 92 23.05 19.15 0.97
C SER A 92 22.11 18.13 0.30
N VAL A 93 22.53 16.87 0.18
CA VAL A 93 21.67 15.77 -0.32
C VAL A 93 20.32 15.71 0.44
N ALA A 94 20.31 16.14 1.71
CA ALA A 94 19.08 16.25 2.50
C ALA A 94 18.08 17.25 1.90
N ASP A 95 18.54 18.37 1.33
CA ASP A 95 17.67 19.38 0.71
C ASP A 95 17.03 18.85 -0.59
N GLN A 96 17.76 18.01 -1.33
CA GLN A 96 17.24 17.35 -2.52
C GLN A 96 16.22 16.25 -2.17
N VAL A 97 16.47 15.50 -1.10
CA VAL A 97 15.50 14.52 -0.55
C VAL A 97 14.28 15.23 0.03
N GLN A 98 14.44 16.39 0.66
CA GLN A 98 13.35 17.22 1.17
C GLN A 98 12.47 17.73 0.02
N LEU A 99 13.07 18.18 -1.08
CA LEU A 99 12.35 18.65 -2.26
C LEU A 99 11.57 17.49 -2.92
N LEU A 100 12.20 16.31 -3.04
CA LEU A 100 11.56 15.10 -3.53
C LEU A 100 10.43 14.62 -2.60
N ALA A 101 10.63 14.66 -1.28
CA ALA A 101 9.60 14.34 -0.29
C ALA A 101 8.41 15.31 -0.37
N THR A 102 8.66 16.58 -0.72
CA THR A 102 7.61 17.59 -0.94
C THR A 102 6.81 17.29 -2.21
N TYR A 103 7.47 16.84 -3.28
CA TYR A 103 6.81 16.41 -4.52
C TYR A 103 6.05 15.08 -4.39
N VAL A 104 6.62 14.10 -3.68
CA VAL A 104 6.00 12.78 -3.43
C VAL A 104 4.84 12.90 -2.43
N SER A 105 4.90 13.84 -1.50
CA SER A 105 3.80 14.08 -0.54
C SER A 105 2.56 14.70 -1.19
N GLY A 106 2.69 15.36 -2.34
CA GLY A 106 1.58 15.96 -3.07
C GLY A 106 0.71 16.94 -2.24
N PRO A 107 -0.38 17.48 -2.83
CA PRO A 107 -1.32 18.34 -2.13
C PRO A 107 -1.98 17.64 -0.92
N TYR A 108 -2.06 16.31 -0.92
CA TYR A 108 -2.64 15.52 0.17
C TYR A 108 -1.78 15.53 1.43
N GLY A 109 -0.46 15.48 1.30
CA GLY A 109 0.47 15.57 2.45
C GLY A 109 0.52 16.96 3.07
N LEU A 110 0.30 18.00 2.26
CA LEU A 110 0.11 19.38 2.72
C LEU A 110 -1.22 19.53 3.50
N ILE A 111 -2.32 19.01 2.96
CA ILE A 111 -3.63 19.02 3.63
C ILE A 111 -3.56 18.34 5.00
N LYS A 112 -2.96 17.14 5.08
CA LYS A 112 -2.80 16.42 6.36
C LYS A 112 -1.93 17.17 7.39
N ARG A 113 -0.91 17.90 6.94
CA ARG A 113 -0.06 18.69 7.84
C ARG A 113 -0.77 19.96 8.32
N VAL A 114 -1.62 20.56 7.48
CA VAL A 114 -2.47 21.69 7.88
C VAL A 114 -3.55 21.24 8.87
N GLU A 115 -4.25 20.13 8.60
CA GLU A 115 -5.23 19.55 9.54
C GLU A 115 -4.60 19.23 10.91
N ALA A 116 -3.35 18.73 10.92
CA ALA A 116 -2.64 18.44 12.15
C ALA A 116 -2.21 19.69 12.93
N LEU A 117 -1.98 20.82 12.25
CA LEU A 117 -1.63 22.09 12.87
C LEU A 117 -2.86 22.86 13.36
N GLU A 118 -4.02 22.69 12.74
CA GLU A 118 -5.30 23.29 13.18
C GLU A 118 -5.90 22.60 14.42
N GLN A 119 -5.39 21.43 14.80
CA GLN A 119 -5.81 20.69 16.01
C GLN A 119 -4.95 21.01 17.25
N GLN A 120 -3.97 21.91 17.14
CA GLN A 120 -3.23 22.49 18.26
C GLN A 120 -3.80 23.86 18.64
#